data_AF-A0A060BSV4-F1
#
_entry.id   AF-A0A060BSV4-F1
#
_cell.length_a   1.000
_cell.length_b   1.000
_cell.length_c   1.000
_cell.angle_alpha   90.00
_cell.angle_beta   90.00
_cell.angle_gamma   90.00
#
_symmetry.space_group_name_H-M   'P 1'
#
loop_
_entity.id
_entity.type
_entity.pdbx_description
1 polymer ?
#
loop_
_entity_poly.entity_id
_entity_poly.type
_entity_poly.pdbx_seq_one_letter_code
_entity_poly.pdbx_strand_id
1 'polypeptide(L)' 'MTAQARVRLDPAFRIAPVNRRIFGSFVEHMGRCVYTGIYEPGH' A
#
# COMPACT_ATOMS: atom_id res chain seq x y z
N MET A 1 3.32 -19.36 27.53
CA MET A 1 3.77 -20.33 26.50
C MET A 1 3.80 -19.60 25.17
N THR A 2 4.85 -19.77 24.37
CA THR A 2 4.91 -19.26 23.00
C THR A 2 4.75 -20.43 22.02
N ALA A 3 3.99 -20.22 20.95
CA ALA A 3 3.85 -21.21 19.89
C ALA A 3 4.98 -21.04 18.86
N GLN A 4 5.49 -22.16 18.33
CA GLN A 4 6.49 -22.15 17.27
C GLN A 4 5.80 -22.19 15.89
N ALA A 5 6.11 -21.24 15.01
CA ALA A 5 5.65 -21.21 13.62
C ALA A 5 6.78 -21.64 12.65
N ARG A 6 6.40 -22.18 11.48
CA ARG A 6 7.32 -22.54 10.39
C ARG A 6 6.79 -22.02 9.05
N VAL A 7 7.68 -21.54 8.19
CA VAL A 7 7.39 -21.08 6.81
C VAL A 7 8.36 -21.72 5.83
N ARG A 8 7.92 -21.99 4.60
CA ARG A 8 8.76 -22.44 3.47
C ARG A 8 8.55 -21.51 2.29
N LEU A 9 9.62 -21.18 1.58
CA LEU A 9 9.62 -20.31 0.41
C LEU A 9 10.35 -21.02 -0.72
N ASP A 10 9.68 -21.20 -1.87
CA ASP A 10 10.26 -21.82 -3.06
C ASP A 10 9.90 -20.96 -4.29
N PRO A 11 10.90 -20.37 -4.99
CA PRO A 11 10.66 -19.52 -6.17
C PRO A 11 9.98 -20.21 -7.35
N ALA A 12 9.98 -21.55 -7.41
CA ALA A 12 9.26 -22.30 -8.43
C ALA A 12 7.73 -22.27 -8.20
N PHE A 13 7.28 -22.11 -6.95
CA PHE A 13 5.87 -22.09 -6.56
C PHE A 13 5.28 -20.68 -6.65
N ARG A 14 5.11 -20.17 -7.87
CA ARG A 14 4.51 -18.85 -8.12
C ARG A 14 2.99 -18.94 -8.25
N ILE A 15 2.27 -17.99 -7.64
CA ILE A 15 0.81 -17.86 -7.78
C ILE A 15 0.47 -17.03 -9.02
N ALA A 16 0.83 -15.74 -9.02
CA ALA A 16 0.56 -14.81 -10.12
C ALA A 16 1.48 -13.57 -10.02
N PRO A 17 1.66 -12.80 -11.10
CA PRO A 17 2.24 -11.47 -11.03
C PRO A 17 1.45 -10.55 -10.09
N VAL A 18 2.13 -9.70 -9.33
CA VAL A 18 1.48 -8.71 -8.47
C VAL A 18 0.91 -7.58 -9.32
N ASN A 19 -0.40 -7.33 -9.23
CA ASN A 19 -1.01 -6.21 -9.94
C ASN A 19 -0.61 -4.87 -9.30
N ARG A 20 0.12 -4.01 -10.03
CA ARG A 20 0.61 -2.72 -9.51
C ARG A 20 -0.49 -1.81 -8.95
N ARG A 21 -1.73 -1.95 -9.42
CA ARG A 21 -2.86 -1.10 -8.99
C ARG A 21 -3.36 -1.37 -7.57
N ILE A 22 -3.01 -2.50 -6.96
CA ILE A 22 -3.36 -2.77 -5.54
C ILE A 22 -2.63 -1.83 -4.59
N PHE A 23 -1.58 -1.16 -5.06
CA PHE A 23 -0.84 -0.13 -4.32
C PHE A 23 -1.34 1.29 -4.65
N GLY A 24 -2.50 1.42 -5.30
CA GLY A 24 -3.12 2.71 -5.56
C GLY A 24 -3.61 3.39 -4.28
N SER A 25 -3.69 4.72 -4.32
CA SER A 25 -4.33 5.55 -3.28
C SER A 25 -5.38 6.44 -3.92
N PHE A 26 -6.16 7.15 -3.10
CA PHE A 26 -7.25 8.01 -3.55
C PHE A 26 -7.11 9.43 -2.99
N VAL A 27 -7.33 10.42 -3.86
CA VAL A 27 -7.36 11.84 -3.51
C VAL A 27 -8.73 12.37 -3.90
N GLU A 28 -9.43 12.96 -2.93
CA GLU A 28 -10.73 13.59 -3.12
C GLU A 28 -10.64 15.06 -2.73
N HIS A 29 -11.48 15.91 -3.32
CA HIS A 29 -11.66 17.29 -2.87
C HIS A 29 -12.47 17.35 -1.57
N MET A 30 -11.99 16.67 -0.52
CA MET A 30 -12.63 16.60 0.79
C MET A 30 -11.66 17.04 1.89
N GLY A 31 -12.13 17.93 2.77
CA GLY A 31 -11.35 18.46 3.88
C GLY A 31 -10.03 19.05 3.41
N ARG A 32 -8.92 18.57 3.98
CA ARG A 32 -7.56 19.04 3.69
C ARG A 32 -6.77 18.11 2.76
N CYS A 33 -7.44 17.23 2.01
CA CYS A 33 -6.74 16.30 1.14
C CYS A 33 -6.04 17.02 -0.03
N VAL A 34 -6.72 18.02 -0.63
CA VAL A 34 -6.16 18.86 -1.70
C VAL A 34 -5.62 20.18 -1.15
N TYR A 35 -6.53 21.07 -0.70
CA TYR A 35 -6.16 22.39 -0.19
C TYR A 35 -5.63 22.28 1.23
N THR A 36 -4.49 22.92 1.53
CA THR A 36 -3.72 22.70 2.79
C THR A 36 -3.23 21.24 2.95
N GLY A 37 -3.17 20.51 1.83
CA GLY A 37 -2.71 19.14 1.72
C GLY A 37 -1.64 19.05 0.63
N ILE A 38 -1.93 18.34 -0.46
CA ILE A 38 -0.99 18.23 -1.59
C ILE A 38 -0.79 19.55 -2.35
N TYR A 39 -1.66 20.54 -2.14
CA TYR A 39 -1.52 21.88 -2.70
C TYR A 39 -1.53 22.93 -1.58
N GLU A 40 -0.38 23.58 -1.39
CA GLU A 40 -0.17 24.63 -0.40
C GLU A 40 0.88 25.66 -0.86
N PRO A 41 0.50 26.67 -1.67
CA PRO A 41 1.45 27.58 -2.35
C PRO A 41 2.31 28.49 -1.46
N GLY A 42 1.94 28.64 -0.19
CA GLY A 42 2.63 29.52 0.77
C GLY A 42 3.36 28.76 1.88
N HIS A 43 3.48 27.44 1.76
CA HIS A 43 4.13 26.55 2.72
C HIS A 43 5.57 26.22 2.31
#